data_AF-A0A5C3E9D5-F1
#
_entry.id   AF-A0A5C3E9D5-F1
#
_cell.length_a   1.000
_cell.length_b   1.000
_cell.length_c   1.000
_cell.angle_alpha   90.00
_cell.angle_beta   90.00
_cell.angle_gamma   90.00
#
_symmetry.space_group_name_H-M   'P 1'
#
loop_
_entity.id
_entity.type
_entity.pdbx_description
1 polymer ?
#
loop_
_entity_poly.entity_id
_entity_poly.type
_entity_poly.pdbx_seq_one_letter_code
_entity_poly.pdbx_strand_id
1 'polypeptide(L)'
;MAYQGTTALFAPGPNPRAPALAWRSDYFCAVDDRVRGGTSHSHTAIVQYPPISRGELVFSGFLDTTTLGGAGFASQASSTAFPVTLTKDDFSGLRLVVRKQPNWSEPSPPPSDGSNPGGGKHPVTSFVFEIKTEEPKRRPDGRRESVIVWEWSFTIPNEGDDVADSNVNMVLTNDDFWVFDSSWDDFKPFYRGRPVDPDTAEEFHPDQVYEWSLMARSNFQAQSGPFALQLHSLAALPVEDQFTASNLRSSSSAAAAVPAENAAEATESWVDEKARHSFRAGSPAQAAPVTTSTAARSNAGEYYGFALFIFATVLWIGWIAWALTPDEMLESIGIAWYPNREWAFLIPAWSLFAVLAVYATFIGLNARNTPELEEISNVTGKSHPHAEDPQSTRTTTETDATLLRNVGPKTDSAQNVYRISIDQEKHLFDDRDKLGESLHDIYDLPPTYVSRQMHLS
;
A
#
# COMPACT_ATOMS: atom_id res chain seq x y z
N MET A 1 1.49 -17.92 6.81
CA MET A 1 1.22 -18.55 8.13
C MET A 1 -0.22 -18.24 8.49
N ALA A 2 -0.97 -19.15 9.13
CA ALA A 2 -2.25 -18.75 9.71
C ALA A 2 -1.95 -17.90 10.95
N TYR A 3 -2.39 -16.63 10.96
CA TYR A 3 -2.24 -15.78 12.14
C TYR A 3 -3.07 -16.40 13.27
N GLN A 4 -2.40 -16.84 14.34
CA GLN A 4 -3.04 -17.54 15.44
C GLN A 4 -4.15 -16.68 16.05
N GLY A 5 -5.26 -17.31 16.43
CA GLY A 5 -6.41 -16.66 17.02
C GLY A 5 -7.38 -15.99 16.03
N THR A 6 -7.07 -15.90 14.74
CA THR A 6 -8.00 -15.32 13.74
C THR A 6 -8.85 -16.40 13.04
N THR A 7 -10.04 -16.03 12.58
CA THR A 7 -10.89 -16.90 11.75
C THR A 7 -10.64 -16.58 10.29
N ALA A 8 -9.92 -17.46 9.58
CA ALA A 8 -9.60 -17.25 8.17
C ALA A 8 -10.86 -17.28 7.28
N LEU A 9 -11.05 -16.25 6.47
CA LEU A 9 -12.15 -16.12 5.51
C LEU A 9 -11.70 -16.54 4.11
N PHE A 10 -10.55 -16.01 3.67
CA PHE A 10 -9.89 -16.39 2.42
C PHE A 10 -8.40 -16.61 2.65
N ALA A 11 -7.86 -17.66 2.04
CA ALA A 11 -6.46 -18.03 2.22
C ALA A 11 -5.84 -18.60 0.94
N PRO A 12 -4.49 -18.58 0.83
CA PRO A 12 -3.81 -19.14 -0.32
C PRO A 12 -3.85 -20.67 -0.31
N GLY A 13 -4.07 -21.28 -1.46
CA GLY A 13 -4.11 -22.75 -1.57
C GLY A 13 -5.23 -23.22 -2.48
N PRO A 14 -5.25 -24.50 -2.90
CA PRO A 14 -6.41 -25.03 -3.59
C PRO A 14 -7.49 -25.44 -2.58
N ASN A 15 -7.08 -25.81 -1.36
CA ASN A 15 -7.89 -26.36 -0.29
C ASN A 15 -7.43 -25.78 1.07
N PRO A 16 -7.76 -24.52 1.36
CA PRO A 16 -7.51 -23.98 2.69
C PRO A 16 -8.32 -24.72 3.75
N ARG A 17 -7.86 -24.66 5.01
CA ARG A 17 -8.54 -25.31 6.11
C ARG A 17 -9.85 -24.56 6.40
N ALA A 18 -10.95 -25.32 6.52
CA ALA A 18 -12.24 -24.76 6.91
C ALA A 18 -12.11 -23.92 8.20
N PRO A 19 -12.82 -22.78 8.31
CA PRO A 19 -13.87 -22.33 7.39
C PRO A 19 -13.39 -21.58 6.14
N ALA A 20 -12.08 -21.32 5.98
CA ALA A 20 -11.57 -20.48 4.90
C ALA A 20 -11.89 -21.03 3.51
N LEU A 21 -12.12 -20.12 2.56
CA LEU A 21 -12.24 -20.38 1.13
C LEU A 21 -10.93 -20.10 0.40
N ALA A 22 -10.72 -20.79 -0.72
CA ALA A 22 -9.59 -20.51 -1.61
C ALA A 22 -9.86 -19.24 -2.42
N TRP A 23 -8.81 -18.48 -2.72
CA TRP A 23 -8.90 -17.39 -3.68
C TRP A 23 -9.28 -17.89 -5.07
N ARG A 24 -10.26 -17.22 -5.70
CA ARG A 24 -10.78 -17.54 -7.02
C ARG A 24 -11.12 -16.25 -7.77
N SER A 25 -10.45 -16.01 -8.89
CA SER A 25 -10.69 -14.80 -9.69
C SER A 25 -12.06 -14.79 -10.36
N ASP A 26 -12.62 -15.97 -10.66
CA ASP A 26 -13.96 -16.11 -11.23
C ASP A 26 -15.10 -15.71 -10.27
N TYR A 27 -14.78 -15.47 -8.99
CA TYR A 27 -15.75 -14.93 -8.03
C TYR A 27 -15.85 -13.41 -8.05
N PHE A 28 -15.05 -12.70 -8.84
CA PHE A 28 -15.08 -11.25 -8.89
C PHE A 28 -15.66 -10.73 -10.20
N CYS A 29 -16.42 -9.65 -10.11
CA CYS A 29 -16.91 -8.92 -11.26
C CYS A 29 -16.51 -7.45 -11.20
N ALA A 30 -16.12 -6.90 -12.36
CA ALA A 30 -15.69 -5.53 -12.48
C ALA A 30 -16.88 -4.56 -12.31
N VAL A 31 -16.73 -3.58 -11.43
CA VAL A 31 -17.63 -2.44 -11.23
C VAL A 31 -16.80 -1.17 -11.32
N ASP A 32 -16.34 -0.84 -12.53
CA ASP A 32 -15.49 0.32 -12.76
C ASP A 32 -16.29 1.54 -13.26
N ASP A 33 -15.63 2.69 -13.33
CA ASP A 33 -16.21 3.92 -13.87
C ASP A 33 -16.63 3.86 -15.35
N ARG A 34 -16.27 2.80 -16.09
CA ARG A 34 -16.79 2.47 -17.43
C ARG A 34 -18.31 2.49 -17.51
N VAL A 35 -19.01 2.16 -16.41
CA VAL A 35 -20.48 2.25 -16.32
C VAL A 35 -21.01 3.70 -16.43
N ARG A 36 -20.13 4.70 -16.29
CA ARG A 36 -20.38 6.13 -16.45
C ARG A 36 -19.63 6.73 -17.65
N GLY A 37 -19.03 5.89 -18.50
CA GLY A 37 -18.19 6.32 -19.63
C GLY A 37 -16.76 6.68 -19.26
N GLY A 38 -16.28 6.31 -18.06
CA GLY A 38 -14.87 6.42 -17.70
C GLY A 38 -13.99 5.36 -18.37
N THR A 39 -12.68 5.46 -18.19
CA THR A 39 -11.68 4.55 -18.78
C THR A 39 -10.91 3.74 -17.74
N SER A 40 -11.19 3.94 -16.45
CA SER A 40 -10.61 3.09 -15.40
C SER A 40 -11.13 1.67 -15.56
N HIS A 41 -10.26 0.71 -15.32
CA HIS A 41 -10.63 -0.70 -15.39
C HIS A 41 -9.86 -1.52 -14.38
N SER A 42 -10.48 -2.59 -13.91
CA SER A 42 -9.85 -3.58 -13.07
C SER A 42 -10.13 -5.00 -13.55
N HIS A 43 -9.33 -5.92 -13.06
CA HIS A 43 -9.58 -7.36 -13.14
C HIS A 43 -8.96 -8.05 -11.92
N THR A 44 -9.26 -9.34 -11.80
CA THR A 44 -8.58 -10.20 -10.82
C THR A 44 -7.91 -11.38 -11.50
N ALA A 45 -6.82 -11.84 -10.91
CA ALA A 45 -6.10 -13.03 -11.34
C ALA A 45 -5.60 -13.82 -10.13
N ILE A 46 -5.17 -15.06 -10.37
CA ILE A 46 -4.54 -15.89 -9.35
C ILE A 46 -3.07 -16.07 -9.69
N VAL A 47 -2.18 -15.59 -8.82
CA VAL A 47 -0.74 -15.85 -8.91
C VAL A 47 -0.41 -17.08 -8.09
N GLN A 48 0.18 -18.08 -8.74
CA GLN A 48 0.54 -19.34 -8.11
C GLN A 48 2.02 -19.36 -7.74
N TYR A 49 2.32 -19.84 -6.53
CA TYR A 49 3.69 -20.07 -6.08
C TYR A 49 4.02 -21.55 -6.10
N PRO A 50 5.23 -21.97 -6.48
CA PRO A 50 5.67 -23.34 -6.23
C PRO A 50 5.58 -23.67 -4.72
N PRO A 51 4.92 -24.78 -4.33
CA PRO A 51 4.22 -25.73 -5.18
C PRO A 51 2.87 -25.18 -5.69
N ILE A 52 2.60 -25.33 -7.00
CA ILE A 52 1.49 -24.81 -7.85
C ILE A 52 0.08 -24.88 -7.22
N SER A 53 -0.07 -25.60 -6.12
CA SER A 53 -1.21 -25.56 -5.21
C SER A 53 -1.53 -24.18 -4.62
N ARG A 54 -0.58 -23.28 -4.35
CA ARG A 54 -0.88 -22.03 -3.60
C ARG A 54 -1.11 -20.85 -4.52
N GLY A 55 -2.36 -20.39 -4.59
CA GLY A 55 -2.76 -19.19 -5.33
C GLY A 55 -3.06 -18.01 -4.41
N GLU A 56 -2.54 -16.84 -4.73
CA GLU A 56 -2.90 -15.55 -4.12
C GLU A 56 -3.74 -14.74 -5.11
N LEU A 57 -4.69 -13.96 -4.61
CA LEU A 57 -5.51 -13.09 -5.48
C LEU A 57 -4.72 -11.84 -5.82
N VAL A 58 -4.65 -11.48 -7.09
CA VAL A 58 -4.21 -10.17 -7.53
C VAL A 58 -5.43 -9.38 -7.96
N PHE A 59 -5.58 -8.18 -7.40
CA PHE A 59 -6.47 -7.13 -7.86
C PHE A 59 -5.63 -6.06 -8.56
N SER A 60 -5.80 -5.89 -9.86
CA SER A 60 -4.99 -4.97 -10.65
C SER A 60 -5.80 -4.28 -11.74
N GLY A 61 -5.18 -3.29 -12.37
CA GLY A 61 -5.78 -2.58 -13.49
C GLY A 61 -5.16 -1.21 -13.69
N PHE A 62 -5.97 -0.30 -14.22
CA PHE A 62 -5.60 1.09 -14.48
C PHE A 62 -6.64 2.06 -13.93
N LEU A 63 -6.17 3.09 -13.25
CA LEU A 63 -6.98 4.16 -12.71
C LEU A 63 -6.77 5.44 -13.52
N ASP A 64 -7.82 5.89 -14.21
CA ASP A 64 -7.82 7.14 -14.96
C ASP A 64 -8.60 8.22 -14.23
N THR A 65 -8.07 9.44 -14.24
CA THR A 65 -8.73 10.62 -13.69
C THR A 65 -9.08 11.64 -14.76
N THR A 66 -8.61 11.46 -15.99
CA THR A 66 -8.76 12.47 -17.05
C THR A 66 -10.14 12.45 -17.69
N THR A 67 -10.73 11.27 -17.87
CA THR A 67 -11.98 11.08 -18.62
C THR A 67 -13.18 11.69 -17.90
N LEU A 68 -13.23 11.59 -16.57
CA LEU A 68 -14.35 12.06 -15.76
C LEU A 68 -14.01 13.31 -14.93
N GLY A 69 -13.11 14.17 -15.45
CA GLY A 69 -12.85 15.49 -14.87
C GLY A 69 -12.25 15.43 -13.47
N GLY A 70 -11.32 14.51 -13.25
CA GLY A 70 -10.60 14.29 -12.00
C GLY A 70 -11.16 13.18 -11.12
N ALA A 71 -12.35 12.66 -11.45
CA ALA A 71 -12.91 11.48 -10.82
C ALA A 71 -12.50 10.21 -11.59
N GLY A 72 -12.43 9.10 -10.87
CA GLY A 72 -12.08 7.78 -11.41
C GLY A 72 -12.13 6.73 -10.32
N PHE A 73 -12.60 5.53 -10.66
CA PHE A 73 -12.56 4.37 -9.78
C PHE A 73 -12.54 3.07 -10.58
N ALA A 74 -11.82 2.09 -10.05
CA ALA A 74 -11.77 0.72 -10.55
C ALA A 74 -12.05 -0.23 -9.38
N SER A 75 -13.01 -1.14 -9.50
CA SER A 75 -13.45 -1.99 -8.39
C SER A 75 -13.81 -3.40 -8.85
N GLN A 76 -13.56 -4.38 -7.99
CA GLN A 76 -13.93 -5.78 -8.15
C GLN A 76 -14.84 -6.20 -7.00
N ALA A 77 -16.11 -6.48 -7.31
CA ALA A 77 -17.09 -6.96 -6.34
C ALA A 77 -17.08 -8.49 -6.28
N SER A 78 -17.02 -9.05 -5.08
CA SER A 78 -17.13 -10.49 -4.88
C SER A 78 -18.58 -10.95 -5.00
N SER A 79 -18.78 -12.01 -5.78
CA SER A 79 -20.02 -12.78 -5.88
C SER A 79 -20.14 -13.88 -4.82
N THR A 80 -19.10 -14.07 -4.01
CA THR A 80 -19.04 -15.08 -2.94
C THR A 80 -19.09 -14.40 -1.58
N ALA A 81 -20.05 -14.84 -0.76
CA ALA A 81 -20.19 -14.41 0.63
C ALA A 81 -19.03 -14.90 1.50
N PHE A 82 -18.87 -14.31 2.68
CA PHE A 82 -17.93 -14.84 3.67
C PHE A 82 -18.36 -16.25 4.14
N PRO A 83 -17.41 -17.15 4.42
CA PRO A 83 -17.75 -18.51 4.85
C PRO A 83 -18.28 -18.60 6.28
N VAL A 84 -18.28 -17.50 7.03
CA VAL A 84 -18.81 -17.37 8.38
C VAL A 84 -19.60 -16.06 8.49
N THR A 85 -20.58 -16.04 9.38
CA THR A 85 -21.33 -14.81 9.73
C THR A 85 -20.47 -13.95 10.66
N LEU A 86 -20.25 -12.68 10.30
CA LEU A 86 -19.37 -11.77 11.04
C LEU A 86 -20.15 -10.98 12.10
N THR A 87 -20.63 -11.66 13.14
CA THR A 87 -21.32 -11.03 14.28
C THR A 87 -20.37 -10.13 15.07
N LYS A 88 -20.86 -8.98 15.57
CA LYS A 88 -20.08 -8.09 16.45
C LYS A 88 -19.76 -8.71 17.81
N ASP A 89 -20.53 -9.72 18.22
CA ASP A 89 -20.31 -10.46 19.48
C ASP A 89 -19.09 -11.40 19.39
N ASP A 90 -18.83 -11.96 18.20
CA ASP A 90 -17.72 -12.91 17.99
C ASP A 90 -16.48 -12.23 17.41
N PHE A 91 -16.67 -11.19 16.59
CA PHE A 91 -15.60 -10.53 15.85
C PHE A 91 -15.55 -9.03 16.12
N SER A 92 -14.34 -8.49 16.19
CA SER A 92 -14.05 -7.05 16.37
C SER A 92 -13.71 -6.34 15.06
N GLY A 93 -13.40 -7.09 13.99
CA GLY A 93 -13.08 -6.52 12.68
C GLY A 93 -12.40 -7.49 11.72
N LEU A 94 -11.59 -6.97 10.80
CA LEU A 94 -10.95 -7.73 9.72
C LEU A 94 -9.42 -7.54 9.70
N ARG A 95 -8.73 -8.59 9.25
CA ARG A 95 -7.30 -8.58 8.94
C ARG A 95 -7.08 -8.86 7.46
N LEU A 96 -6.42 -7.94 6.76
CA LEU A 96 -6.01 -8.08 5.38
C LEU A 96 -4.49 -8.22 5.31
N VAL A 97 -4.01 -9.23 4.58
CA VAL A 97 -2.57 -9.51 4.45
C VAL A 97 -2.21 -9.36 2.98
N VAL A 98 -1.32 -8.41 2.71
CA VAL A 98 -0.96 -7.96 1.36
C VAL A 98 0.53 -8.22 1.13
N ARG A 99 0.89 -8.76 -0.02
CA ARG A 99 2.29 -8.96 -0.40
C ARG A 99 2.95 -7.63 -0.74
N LYS A 100 4.15 -7.37 -0.20
CA LYS A 100 4.90 -6.13 -0.43
C LYS A 100 5.29 -5.93 -1.89
N GLN A 101 5.76 -7.00 -2.54
CA GLN A 101 6.14 -7.00 -3.95
C GLN A 101 5.22 -7.92 -4.75
N PRO A 102 4.22 -7.37 -5.47
CA PRO A 102 3.32 -8.16 -6.29
C PRO A 102 4.11 -8.88 -7.39
N ASN A 103 3.93 -10.18 -7.52
CA ASN A 103 4.44 -10.93 -8.68
C ASN A 103 3.41 -10.88 -9.81
N TRP A 104 3.16 -9.66 -10.30
CA TRP A 104 2.18 -9.39 -11.35
C TRP A 104 2.66 -8.27 -12.27
N SER A 105 2.54 -8.50 -13.57
CA SER A 105 2.71 -7.47 -14.60
C SER A 105 1.38 -7.21 -15.26
N GLU A 106 0.93 -5.95 -15.26
CA GLU A 106 -0.34 -5.58 -15.86
C GLU A 106 -0.34 -5.89 -17.38
N PRO A 107 -1.29 -6.69 -17.90
CA PRO A 107 -1.23 -7.18 -19.28
C PRO A 107 -1.36 -6.10 -20.37
N SER A 108 -1.98 -4.96 -20.05
CA SER A 108 -2.28 -3.89 -20.99
C SER A 108 -1.97 -2.52 -20.36
N PRO A 109 -0.69 -2.16 -20.16
CA PRO A 109 -0.38 -0.81 -19.69
C PRO A 109 -0.85 0.18 -20.75
N PRO A 110 -1.66 1.20 -20.41
CA PRO A 110 -2.04 2.21 -21.38
C PRO A 110 -0.81 2.99 -21.85
N PRO A 111 -0.90 3.67 -23.01
CA PRO A 111 0.20 4.47 -23.55
C PRO A 111 0.69 5.47 -22.50
N SER A 112 1.96 5.36 -22.12
CA SER A 112 2.56 6.21 -21.10
C SER A 112 3.06 7.51 -21.72
N ASP A 113 2.19 8.51 -21.86
CA ASP A 113 2.62 9.87 -22.11
C ASP A 113 2.77 10.61 -20.77
N GLY A 114 4.00 10.65 -20.24
CA GLY A 114 4.37 11.45 -19.06
C GLY A 114 4.66 10.65 -17.79
N SER A 115 5.07 11.37 -16.72
CA SER A 115 5.48 10.79 -15.44
C SER A 115 4.32 10.19 -14.63
N ASN A 116 3.09 10.66 -14.86
CA ASN A 116 1.89 10.27 -14.13
C ASN A 116 0.78 9.79 -15.10
N PRO A 117 0.82 8.54 -15.57
CA PRO A 117 -0.21 8.02 -16.46
C PRO A 117 -1.58 8.08 -15.77
N GLY A 118 -2.62 8.51 -16.49
CA GLY A 118 -3.99 8.68 -15.94
C GLY A 118 -4.26 10.01 -15.24
N GLY A 119 -3.29 10.94 -15.23
CA GLY A 119 -3.49 12.36 -14.90
C GLY A 119 -3.57 12.72 -13.40
N GLY A 120 -3.34 11.77 -12.50
CA GLY A 120 -3.26 12.00 -11.06
C GLY A 120 -1.89 12.52 -10.61
N LYS A 121 -1.79 12.90 -9.33
CA LYS A 121 -0.57 13.46 -8.74
C LYS A 121 0.45 12.38 -8.39
N HIS A 122 0.00 11.22 -7.93
CA HIS A 122 0.83 10.12 -7.46
C HIS A 122 0.41 8.77 -8.06
N PRO A 123 1.28 7.74 -8.01
CA PRO A 123 0.89 6.37 -8.29
C PRO A 123 -0.20 5.87 -7.32
N VAL A 124 -0.95 4.87 -7.74
CA VAL A 124 -1.97 4.24 -6.89
C VAL A 124 -1.32 3.47 -5.75
N THR A 125 -1.59 3.90 -4.53
CA THR A 125 -1.10 3.28 -3.28
C THR A 125 -2.21 3.12 -2.25
N SER A 126 -3.30 3.87 -2.38
CA SER A 126 -4.46 3.79 -1.48
C SER A 126 -5.58 2.97 -2.11
N PHE A 127 -6.14 2.07 -1.32
CA PHE A 127 -7.19 1.13 -1.69
C PHE A 127 -8.32 1.19 -0.66
N VAL A 128 -9.48 0.69 -1.07
CA VAL A 128 -10.67 0.64 -0.22
C VAL A 128 -11.23 -0.78 -0.23
N PHE A 129 -11.49 -1.30 0.96
CA PHE A 129 -12.31 -2.49 1.17
C PHE A 129 -13.75 -2.04 1.45
N GLU A 130 -14.70 -2.50 0.64
CA GLU A 130 -16.10 -2.10 0.75
C GLU A 130 -16.97 -3.25 1.24
N ILE A 131 -17.95 -2.95 2.10
CA ILE A 131 -19.00 -3.88 2.51
C ILE A 131 -20.37 -3.22 2.30
N LYS A 132 -21.30 -3.95 1.69
CA LYS A 132 -22.72 -3.61 1.60
C LYS A 132 -23.50 -4.58 2.47
N THR A 133 -24.34 -4.04 3.34
CA THR A 133 -25.22 -4.82 4.24
C THR A 133 -26.67 -4.86 3.76
N GLU A 134 -26.98 -4.13 2.68
CA GLU A 134 -28.31 -4.09 2.06
C GLU A 134 -28.23 -4.54 0.60
N GLU A 135 -29.23 -5.30 0.17
CA GLU A 135 -29.42 -5.62 -1.25
C GLU A 135 -29.89 -4.38 -2.03
N PRO A 136 -29.16 -3.95 -3.07
CA PRO A 136 -29.60 -2.82 -3.88
C PRO A 136 -30.85 -3.16 -4.70
N LYS A 137 -31.91 -2.37 -4.48
CA LYS A 137 -33.13 -2.44 -5.29
C LYS A 137 -32.80 -2.25 -6.77
N ARG A 138 -33.57 -2.92 -7.64
CA ARG A 138 -33.44 -2.76 -9.09
C ARG A 138 -34.51 -1.80 -9.60
N ARG A 139 -34.09 -0.85 -10.42
CA ARG A 139 -34.97 0.05 -11.15
C ARG A 139 -35.70 -0.70 -12.27
N PRO A 140 -36.78 -0.12 -12.82
CA PRO A 140 -37.45 -0.66 -14.00
C PRO A 140 -36.55 -0.82 -15.23
N ASP A 141 -35.45 -0.06 -15.33
CA ASP A 141 -34.44 -0.15 -16.39
C ASP A 141 -33.39 -1.26 -16.15
N GLY A 142 -33.53 -2.03 -15.06
CA GLY A 142 -32.60 -3.10 -14.68
C GLY A 142 -31.35 -2.64 -13.93
N ARG A 143 -31.11 -1.32 -13.80
CA ARG A 143 -29.96 -0.80 -13.05
C ARG A 143 -30.19 -0.94 -11.55
N ARG A 144 -29.12 -1.30 -10.82
CA ARG A 144 -29.10 -1.30 -9.35
C ARG A 144 -29.15 0.13 -8.83
N GLU A 145 -29.97 0.36 -7.81
CA GLU A 145 -29.95 1.58 -7.03
C GLU A 145 -28.70 1.66 -6.16
N SER A 146 -28.42 2.84 -5.63
CA SER A 146 -27.29 3.02 -4.71
C SER A 146 -27.79 2.72 -3.31
N VAL A 147 -26.98 2.01 -2.52
CA VAL A 147 -27.18 1.77 -1.08
C VAL A 147 -26.02 2.40 -0.31
N ILE A 148 -26.11 2.42 1.02
CA ILE A 148 -24.97 2.75 1.87
C ILE A 148 -23.88 1.68 1.68
N VAL A 149 -22.64 2.14 1.51
CA VAL A 149 -21.45 1.31 1.41
C VAL A 149 -20.55 1.65 2.58
N TRP A 150 -20.12 0.64 3.32
CA TRP A 150 -19.19 0.77 4.44
C TRP A 150 -17.77 0.61 3.89
N GLU A 151 -16.98 1.67 3.97
CA GLU A 151 -15.65 1.77 3.37
C GLU A 151 -14.58 1.74 4.45
N TRP A 152 -13.65 0.79 4.36
CA TRP A 152 -12.38 0.80 5.08
C TRP A 152 -11.26 1.12 4.09
N SER A 153 -10.62 2.28 4.26
CA SER A 153 -9.50 2.72 3.43
C SER A 153 -8.17 2.32 4.06
N PHE A 154 -7.23 1.85 3.24
CA PHE A 154 -5.87 1.53 3.66
C PHE A 154 -4.86 1.91 2.56
N THR A 155 -3.65 2.26 2.98
CA THR A 155 -2.59 2.72 2.07
C THR A 155 -1.37 1.81 2.18
N ILE A 156 -0.85 1.39 1.04
CA ILE A 156 0.40 0.64 0.96
C ILE A 156 1.55 1.59 1.30
N PRO A 157 2.35 1.31 2.35
CA PRO A 157 3.48 2.16 2.69
C PRO A 157 4.51 2.19 1.55
N ASN A 158 5.05 3.37 1.26
CA ASN A 158 6.18 3.52 0.37
C ASN A 158 7.48 3.32 1.14
N GLU A 159 8.49 2.73 0.50
CA GLU A 159 9.85 2.70 1.05
C GLU A 159 10.37 4.14 1.15
N GLY A 160 10.42 4.69 2.37
CA GLY A 160 10.90 6.05 2.66
C GLY A 160 9.87 6.99 3.29
N ASP A 161 8.61 6.58 3.43
CA ASP A 161 7.64 7.33 4.24
C ASP A 161 7.78 6.90 5.72
N ASP A 162 8.10 7.87 6.59
CA ASP A 162 8.26 7.64 8.05
C ASP A 162 6.92 7.35 8.77
N VAL A 163 5.79 7.52 8.07
CA VAL A 163 4.44 7.35 8.62
C VAL A 163 3.74 6.20 7.90
N ALA A 164 3.77 5.01 8.50
CA ALA A 164 2.91 3.90 8.08
C ALA A 164 1.45 4.23 8.39
N ASP A 165 0.53 3.79 7.53
CA ASP A 165 -0.92 3.86 7.77
C ASP A 165 -1.23 3.27 9.17
N SER A 166 -2.09 3.93 9.95
CA SER A 166 -2.39 3.55 11.34
C SER A 166 -2.96 2.14 11.46
N ASN A 167 -3.53 1.61 10.38
CA ASN A 167 -4.09 0.28 10.32
C ASN A 167 -3.01 -0.80 10.05
N VAL A 168 -1.77 -0.41 9.76
CA VAL A 168 -0.66 -1.36 9.58
C VAL A 168 -0.27 -1.94 10.93
N ASN A 169 -0.46 -3.24 11.07
CA ASN A 169 0.05 -3.99 12.20
C ASN A 169 1.57 -4.23 12.02
N MET A 170 2.36 -3.31 12.56
CA MET A 170 3.84 -3.37 12.49
C MET A 170 4.44 -4.57 13.21
N VAL A 171 3.73 -5.17 14.18
CA VAL A 171 4.18 -6.37 14.91
C VAL A 171 4.10 -7.62 14.02
N LEU A 172 3.08 -7.70 13.16
CA LEU A 172 2.81 -8.85 12.30
C LEU A 172 3.34 -8.71 10.87
N THR A 173 3.56 -7.47 10.43
CA THR A 173 4.25 -7.14 9.18
C THR A 173 5.66 -7.75 9.18
N ASN A 174 6.07 -8.27 8.03
CA ASN A 174 7.38 -8.91 7.85
C ASN A 174 7.95 -8.59 6.46
N ASP A 175 9.05 -9.23 6.08
CA ASP A 175 9.75 -8.95 4.82
C ASP A 175 8.90 -9.22 3.57
N ASP A 176 7.95 -10.16 3.64
CA ASP A 176 7.11 -10.53 2.50
C ASP A 176 5.76 -9.80 2.47
N PHE A 177 5.23 -9.44 3.64
CA PHE A 177 3.83 -9.02 3.78
C PHE A 177 3.65 -7.76 4.63
N TRP A 178 2.79 -6.87 4.14
CA TRP A 178 2.07 -5.88 4.95
C TRP A 178 0.85 -6.54 5.59
N VAL A 179 0.62 -6.27 6.88
CA VAL A 179 -0.56 -6.75 7.61
C VAL A 179 -1.38 -5.55 8.03
N PHE A 180 -2.63 -5.50 7.61
CA PHE A 180 -3.58 -4.45 7.97
C PHE A 180 -4.66 -5.03 8.87
N ASP A 181 -4.88 -4.40 10.01
CA ASP A 181 -5.99 -4.70 10.92
C ASP A 181 -6.96 -3.52 10.91
N SER A 182 -8.25 -3.83 10.88
CA SER A 182 -9.31 -2.85 11.04
C SER A 182 -10.33 -3.36 12.04
N SER A 183 -10.79 -2.47 12.90
CA SER A 183 -11.99 -2.61 13.71
C SER A 183 -13.25 -2.30 12.89
N TRP A 184 -14.41 -2.69 13.40
CA TRP A 184 -15.68 -2.28 12.79
C TRP A 184 -15.89 -0.77 12.77
N ASP A 185 -15.25 -0.01 13.67
CA ASP A 185 -15.35 1.45 13.70
C ASP A 185 -14.57 2.12 12.56
N ASP A 186 -13.61 1.44 11.95
CA ASP A 186 -12.84 1.97 10.81
C ASP A 186 -13.65 1.97 9.50
N PHE A 187 -14.75 1.22 9.47
CA PHE A 187 -15.69 1.22 8.36
C PHE A 187 -16.59 2.46 8.43
N LYS A 188 -16.39 3.40 7.50
CA LYS A 188 -17.17 4.64 7.44
C LYS A 188 -18.28 4.55 6.38
N PRO A 189 -19.48 5.10 6.63
CA PRO A 189 -20.59 4.99 5.69
C PRO A 189 -20.45 6.00 4.55
N PHE A 190 -20.65 5.53 3.32
CA PHE A 190 -20.67 6.33 2.11
C PHE A 190 -21.94 6.07 1.29
N TYR A 191 -22.49 7.12 0.71
CA TYR A 191 -23.58 7.05 -0.25
C TYR A 191 -23.19 7.74 -1.54
N ARG A 192 -23.14 6.98 -2.64
CA ARG A 192 -22.68 7.45 -3.96
C ARG A 192 -21.32 8.15 -3.92
N GLY A 193 -20.37 7.60 -3.17
CA GLY A 193 -19.02 8.13 -3.04
C GLY A 193 -18.94 9.44 -2.25
N ARG A 194 -19.96 9.75 -1.44
CA ARG A 194 -19.93 10.86 -0.47
C ARG A 194 -20.05 10.29 0.94
N PRO A 195 -19.27 10.80 1.91
CA PRO A 195 -19.40 10.38 3.29
C PRO A 195 -20.80 10.71 3.81
N VAL A 196 -21.34 9.83 4.62
CA VAL A 196 -22.59 10.02 5.36
C VAL A 196 -22.24 10.34 6.80
N ASP A 197 -22.99 11.25 7.42
CA ASP A 197 -22.81 11.57 8.84
C ASP A 197 -23.11 10.32 9.68
N PRO A 198 -22.15 9.83 10.51
CA PRO A 198 -22.32 8.65 11.35
C PRO A 198 -23.54 8.71 12.28
N ASP A 199 -23.95 9.90 12.72
CA ASP A 199 -25.11 10.05 13.62
C ASP A 199 -26.45 9.91 12.87
N THR A 200 -26.43 9.98 11.54
CA THR A 200 -27.61 9.82 10.67
C THR A 200 -27.60 8.51 9.87
N ALA A 201 -26.42 7.89 9.75
CA ALA A 201 -26.27 6.62 9.08
C ALA A 201 -26.97 5.51 9.88
N GLU A 202 -27.48 4.51 9.16
CA GLU A 202 -27.91 3.26 9.80
C GLU A 202 -26.70 2.58 10.47
N GLU A 203 -26.95 1.69 11.43
CA GLU A 203 -25.88 0.95 12.09
C GLU A 203 -25.21 -0.03 11.11
N PHE A 204 -23.88 -0.16 11.21
CA PHE A 204 -23.15 -1.16 10.44
C PHE A 204 -23.46 -2.57 10.96
N HIS A 205 -24.00 -3.44 10.11
CA HIS A 205 -24.33 -4.84 10.43
C HIS A 205 -23.44 -5.83 9.65
N PRO A 206 -22.19 -6.11 10.11
CA PRO A 206 -21.27 -7.02 9.43
C PRO A 206 -21.78 -8.48 9.34
N ASP A 207 -22.74 -8.87 10.16
CA ASP A 207 -23.43 -10.15 10.10
C ASP A 207 -24.37 -10.27 8.88
N GLN A 208 -24.72 -9.13 8.25
CA GLN A 208 -25.65 -9.05 7.12
C GLN A 208 -24.95 -8.68 5.79
N VAL A 209 -23.68 -9.05 5.63
CA VAL A 209 -22.92 -8.78 4.40
C VAL A 209 -23.65 -9.38 3.19
N TYR A 210 -24.12 -8.50 2.31
CA TYR A 210 -24.70 -8.83 1.01
C TYR A 210 -23.62 -8.95 -0.07
N GLU A 211 -22.70 -7.98 -0.09
CA GLU A 211 -21.62 -7.89 -1.10
C GLU A 211 -20.41 -7.23 -0.47
N TRP A 212 -19.21 -7.64 -0.88
CA TRP A 212 -17.97 -6.96 -0.50
C TRP A 212 -17.09 -6.74 -1.74
N SER A 213 -16.28 -5.69 -1.74
CA SER A 213 -15.49 -5.29 -2.91
C SER A 213 -14.10 -4.77 -2.53
N LEU A 214 -13.19 -4.79 -3.50
CA LEU A 214 -11.92 -4.07 -3.47
C LEU A 214 -11.98 -2.95 -4.50
N MET A 215 -11.47 -1.77 -4.15
CA MET A 215 -11.49 -0.62 -5.05
C MET A 215 -10.19 0.18 -4.99
N ALA A 216 -9.73 0.61 -6.16
CA ALA A 216 -8.80 1.72 -6.32
C ALA A 216 -9.60 2.97 -6.72
N ARG A 217 -9.47 4.06 -5.94
CA ARG A 217 -10.21 5.31 -6.16
C ARG A 217 -9.25 6.47 -6.37
N SER A 218 -9.52 7.32 -7.35
CA SER A 218 -8.66 8.47 -7.71
C SER A 218 -8.45 9.50 -6.59
N ASN A 219 -9.37 9.58 -5.64
CA ASN A 219 -9.41 10.59 -4.58
C ASN A 219 -9.27 12.02 -5.15
N PHE A 220 -10.02 12.31 -6.23
CA PHE A 220 -10.01 13.61 -6.91
C PHE A 220 -8.62 14.01 -7.42
N GLN A 221 -8.03 13.17 -8.29
CA GLN A 221 -6.69 13.32 -8.88
C GLN A 221 -5.52 13.17 -7.91
N ALA A 222 -5.73 12.68 -6.68
CA ALA A 222 -4.60 12.38 -5.80
C ALA A 222 -3.76 11.23 -6.34
N GLN A 223 -4.40 10.20 -6.91
CA GLN A 223 -3.71 9.05 -7.48
C GLN A 223 -4.27 8.60 -8.83
N SER A 224 -3.41 8.06 -9.69
CA SER A 224 -3.76 7.47 -10.99
C SER A 224 -2.71 6.46 -11.44
N GLY A 225 -2.97 5.82 -12.57
CA GLY A 225 -2.00 4.97 -13.24
C GLY A 225 -2.26 3.48 -13.06
N PRO A 226 -1.31 2.63 -13.47
CA PRO A 226 -1.42 1.19 -13.27
C PRO A 226 -1.28 0.86 -11.77
N PHE A 227 -1.99 -0.17 -11.32
CA PHE A 227 -1.94 -0.63 -9.94
C PHE A 227 -2.02 -2.15 -9.88
N ALA A 228 -1.41 -2.74 -8.84
CA ALA A 228 -1.54 -4.14 -8.52
C ALA A 228 -1.47 -4.33 -7.00
N LEU A 229 -2.48 -5.01 -6.45
CA LEU A 229 -2.61 -5.37 -5.05
C LEU A 229 -2.69 -6.89 -4.96
N GLN A 230 -1.68 -7.52 -4.36
CA GLN A 230 -1.63 -8.96 -4.21
C GLN A 230 -2.01 -9.38 -2.79
N LEU A 231 -3.16 -10.02 -2.66
CA LEU A 231 -3.75 -10.46 -1.39
C LEU A 231 -3.31 -11.88 -1.06
N HIS A 232 -2.63 -12.01 0.07
CA HIS A 232 -2.30 -13.31 0.66
C HIS A 232 -3.51 -13.91 1.35
N SER A 233 -4.12 -13.21 2.30
CA SER A 233 -5.25 -13.72 3.08
C SER A 233 -6.15 -12.63 3.62
N LEU A 234 -7.40 -12.99 3.87
CA LEU A 234 -8.39 -12.20 4.59
C LEU A 234 -8.92 -13.02 5.77
N ALA A 235 -8.94 -12.44 6.96
CA ALA A 235 -9.41 -13.10 8.18
C ALA A 235 -10.29 -12.17 9.02
N ALA A 236 -11.17 -12.75 9.83
CA ALA A 236 -11.91 -12.05 10.86
C ALA A 236 -11.12 -12.05 12.18
N LEU A 237 -11.06 -10.89 12.83
CA LEU A 237 -10.43 -10.68 14.12
C LEU A 237 -11.47 -10.97 15.21
N PRO A 238 -11.20 -11.87 16.17
CA PRO A 238 -12.14 -12.12 17.27
C PRO A 238 -12.14 -10.95 18.26
N VAL A 239 -13.21 -10.85 19.07
CA VAL A 239 -13.24 -9.94 20.23
C VAL A 239 -12.17 -10.37 21.27
N GLU A 240 -11.48 -9.40 21.88
CA GLU A 240 -10.28 -9.61 22.74
C GLU A 240 -10.48 -10.60 23.91
N ASP A 241 -11.70 -10.73 24.44
CA ASP A 241 -12.02 -11.72 25.47
C ASP A 241 -11.80 -13.18 25.00
N GLN A 242 -12.01 -13.45 23.70
CA GLN A 242 -11.77 -14.77 23.10
C GLN A 242 -10.28 -15.01 22.77
N PHE A 243 -9.52 -13.95 22.50
CA PHE A 243 -8.07 -14.03 22.28
C PHE A 243 -7.32 -14.43 23.56
N THR A 244 -7.80 -13.94 24.72
CA THR A 244 -7.25 -14.29 26.03
C THR A 244 -7.65 -15.70 26.47
N ALA A 245 -8.89 -16.13 26.21
CA ALA A 245 -9.38 -17.47 26.56
C ALA A 245 -8.71 -18.60 25.75
N SER A 246 -8.38 -18.35 24.48
CA SER A 246 -7.63 -19.30 23.64
C SER A 246 -6.16 -19.41 24.05
N ASN A 247 -5.55 -18.29 24.45
CA ASN A 247 -4.19 -18.28 25.03
C ASN A 247 -4.15 -18.91 26.43
N LEU A 248 -5.17 -18.73 27.28
CA LEU A 248 -5.24 -19.32 28.63
C LEU A 248 -5.34 -20.87 28.61
N ARG A 249 -5.92 -21.46 27.55
CA ARG A 249 -5.94 -22.92 27.38
C ARG A 249 -4.61 -23.50 26.88
N SER A 250 -3.74 -22.68 26.30
CA SER A 250 -2.40 -23.09 25.84
C SER A 250 -1.26 -22.66 26.77
N SER A 251 -1.52 -21.82 27.76
CA SER A 251 -0.50 -21.23 28.66
C SER A 251 -0.79 -21.48 30.14
N SER A 252 -1.04 -22.74 30.54
CA SER A 252 -0.88 -23.15 31.94
C SER A 252 0.58 -23.48 32.27
N SER A 253 1.52 -22.56 31.98
CA SER A 253 2.83 -22.53 32.65
C SER A 253 3.52 -21.19 32.43
N ALA A 254 3.90 -20.55 33.55
CA ALA A 254 4.80 -19.39 33.71
C ALA A 254 4.14 -17.98 33.79
N ALA A 255 3.77 -17.64 35.03
CA ALA A 255 4.15 -16.44 35.80
C ALA A 255 4.33 -15.06 35.11
N ALA A 256 3.40 -14.16 35.47
CA ALA A 256 3.60 -12.82 36.05
C ALA A 256 4.60 -11.81 35.42
N ALA A 257 4.05 -10.72 34.86
CA ALA A 257 4.61 -9.36 34.98
C ALA A 257 3.52 -8.27 34.78
N VAL A 258 3.76 -7.13 35.43
CA VAL A 258 2.90 -5.97 35.75
C VAL A 258 3.02 -4.86 34.67
N PRO A 259 2.06 -3.90 34.52
CA PRO A 259 1.85 -3.12 33.30
C PRO A 259 2.61 -1.78 33.30
N ALA A 260 2.82 -1.21 32.11
CA ALA A 260 3.31 0.15 31.93
C ALA A 260 2.49 0.92 30.89
N GLU A 261 2.10 2.12 31.31
CA GLU A 261 1.28 3.16 30.68
C GLU A 261 1.91 3.89 29.48
N ASN A 262 1.02 4.34 28.60
CA ASN A 262 0.97 5.61 27.86
C ASN A 262 2.20 6.08 27.05
N ALA A 263 2.03 6.05 25.72
CA ALA A 263 2.48 7.13 24.84
C ALA A 263 1.53 7.20 23.63
N ALA A 264 0.62 8.17 23.68
CA ALA A 264 -0.21 8.59 22.57
C ALA A 264 0.43 9.83 21.95
N GLU A 265 0.57 9.87 20.63
CA GLU A 265 0.45 11.11 19.86
C GLU A 265 0.11 10.79 18.40
N ALA A 266 -0.87 11.52 17.91
CA ALA A 266 -1.63 11.30 16.69
C ALA A 266 -1.37 12.45 15.72
N THR A 267 -1.39 12.17 14.41
CA THR A 267 -1.69 13.15 13.36
C THR A 267 -2.31 12.43 12.17
N GLU A 268 -3.63 12.54 12.01
CA GLU A 268 -4.36 13.47 11.11
C GLU A 268 -4.60 12.87 9.70
N SER A 269 -5.69 12.11 9.61
CA SER A 269 -6.28 11.64 8.36
C SER A 269 -7.07 12.75 7.69
N TRP A 270 -6.75 13.00 6.42
CA TRP A 270 -7.28 14.08 5.58
C TRP A 270 -8.76 13.88 5.18
N VAL A 271 -9.70 14.12 6.09
CA VAL A 271 -11.15 14.19 5.80
C VAL A 271 -11.85 15.18 6.74
N ASP A 272 -11.52 16.48 6.73
CA ASP A 272 -12.37 17.43 7.49
C ASP A 272 -12.39 18.93 7.09
N GLU A 273 -12.08 19.28 5.84
CA GLU A 273 -12.09 20.70 5.42
C GLU A 273 -13.43 21.18 4.82
N LYS A 274 -14.50 20.35 4.72
CA LYS A 274 -15.69 20.73 3.92
C LYS A 274 -17.08 20.64 4.55
N ALA A 275 -17.19 20.42 5.86
CA ALA A 275 -18.50 20.31 6.54
C ALA A 275 -18.97 21.59 7.27
N ARG A 276 -18.22 22.70 7.26
CA ARG A 276 -18.54 23.87 8.10
C ARG A 276 -19.17 25.04 7.36
N HIS A 277 -20.36 24.86 6.77
CA HIS A 277 -21.27 25.98 6.49
C HIS A 277 -22.73 25.51 6.34
N SER A 278 -23.47 25.39 7.43
CA SER A 278 -24.93 25.59 7.43
C SER A 278 -25.49 25.89 8.82
N PHE A 279 -25.96 27.13 8.91
CA PHE A 279 -26.92 27.77 9.83
C PHE A 279 -27.55 27.01 11.01
N ARG A 280 -27.43 27.67 12.17
CA ARG A 280 -28.17 27.52 13.41
C ARG A 280 -29.61 28.04 13.32
N ALA A 281 -30.59 27.22 13.72
CA ALA A 281 -31.85 27.57 14.39
C ALA A 281 -32.47 26.23 14.86
N GLY A 282 -32.59 25.90 16.15
CA GLY A 282 -33.51 26.47 17.14
C GLY A 282 -34.28 25.30 17.80
N SER A 283 -34.03 25.03 19.08
CA SER A 283 -34.74 24.04 19.95
C SER A 283 -36.02 24.68 20.56
N PRO A 284 -36.89 24.04 21.39
CA PRO A 284 -36.82 22.72 22.07
C PRO A 284 -38.16 21.92 22.25
N ALA A 285 -38.09 20.66 22.75
CA ALA A 285 -38.99 20.01 23.75
C ALA A 285 -38.70 18.49 23.89
N GLN A 286 -38.18 18.00 25.04
CA GLN A 286 -38.85 17.19 26.11
C GLN A 286 -39.46 15.83 25.66
N ALA A 287 -39.31 14.66 26.30
CA ALA A 287 -38.61 14.12 27.47
C ALA A 287 -38.61 12.56 27.32
N ALA A 288 -37.61 11.81 27.81
CA ALA A 288 -37.70 10.90 28.97
C ALA A 288 -36.41 10.04 29.07
N PRO A 289 -36.04 9.53 30.27
CA PRO A 289 -34.71 8.99 30.55
C PRO A 289 -34.65 7.48 30.32
N VAL A 290 -33.60 7.01 29.63
CA VAL A 290 -33.21 5.60 29.68
C VAL A 290 -31.72 5.57 29.95
N THR A 291 -31.37 4.99 31.09
CA THR A 291 -30.01 4.76 31.56
C THR A 291 -29.25 3.92 30.53
N THR A 292 -28.43 4.57 29.70
CA THR A 292 -27.39 3.92 28.91
C THR A 292 -26.06 4.10 29.62
N SER A 293 -25.46 2.96 29.97
CA SER A 293 -24.07 2.85 30.38
C SER A 293 -23.20 3.55 29.35
N THR A 294 -22.52 4.62 29.76
CA THR A 294 -21.57 5.37 28.96
C THR A 294 -20.35 4.48 28.68
N ALA A 295 -20.36 3.76 27.56
CA ALA A 295 -19.12 3.42 26.88
C ALA A 295 -18.60 4.72 26.26
N ALA A 296 -17.57 5.28 26.88
CA ALA A 296 -16.95 6.52 26.45
C ALA A 296 -16.40 6.35 25.02
N ARG A 297 -17.03 7.01 24.04
CA ARG A 297 -16.35 7.40 22.80
C ARG A 297 -15.11 8.19 23.22
N SER A 298 -13.92 7.66 22.94
CA SER A 298 -12.67 8.37 23.18
C SER A 298 -12.50 9.46 22.12
N ASN A 299 -13.25 10.56 22.27
CA ASN A 299 -12.98 11.86 21.62
C ASN A 299 -11.67 12.49 22.12
N ALA A 300 -10.76 11.70 22.68
CA ALA A 300 -9.64 12.17 23.48
C ALA A 300 -8.64 12.93 22.61
N GLY A 301 -8.38 12.46 21.38
CA GLY A 301 -7.42 13.07 20.45
C GLY A 301 -7.71 14.53 20.11
N GLU A 302 -8.98 14.89 19.86
CA GLU A 302 -9.38 16.25 19.49
C GLU A 302 -9.21 17.25 20.65
N TYR A 303 -9.50 16.82 21.89
CA TYR A 303 -9.29 17.64 23.07
C TYR A 303 -7.81 17.78 23.41
N TYR A 304 -6.98 16.75 23.19
CA TYR A 304 -5.55 16.84 23.41
C TYR A 304 -4.88 17.78 22.40
N GLY A 305 -5.23 17.71 21.11
CA GLY A 305 -4.70 18.63 20.11
C GLY A 305 -5.08 20.09 20.41
N PHE A 306 -6.35 20.34 20.76
CA PHE A 306 -6.78 21.67 21.18
C PHE A 306 -6.10 22.12 22.47
N ALA A 307 -5.98 21.25 23.47
CA ALA A 307 -5.31 21.56 24.73
C ALA A 307 -3.82 21.86 24.52
N LEU A 308 -3.12 21.07 23.69
CA LEU A 308 -1.72 21.30 23.32
C LEU A 308 -1.55 22.60 22.55
N PHE A 309 -2.46 22.93 21.62
CA PHE A 309 -2.45 24.20 20.91
C PHE A 309 -2.60 25.39 21.87
N ILE A 310 -3.56 25.35 22.79
CA ILE A 310 -3.76 26.40 23.79
C ILE A 310 -2.55 26.49 24.72
N PHE A 311 -2.05 25.35 25.19
CA PHE A 311 -0.88 25.27 26.06
C PHE A 311 0.37 25.86 25.38
N ALA A 312 0.66 25.45 24.14
CA ALA A 312 1.76 25.99 23.34
C ALA A 312 1.59 27.48 23.08
N THR A 313 0.36 27.94 22.82
CA THR A 313 0.07 29.37 22.61
C THR A 313 0.30 30.18 23.89
N VAL A 314 -0.15 29.70 25.05
CA VAL A 314 0.08 30.37 26.34
C VAL A 314 1.57 30.40 26.68
N LEU A 315 2.29 29.29 26.47
CA LEU A 315 3.73 29.23 26.64
C LEU A 315 4.45 30.23 25.72
N TRP A 316 4.05 30.31 24.46
CA TRP A 316 4.63 31.22 23.48
C TRP A 316 4.38 32.70 23.85
N ILE A 317 3.15 33.05 24.25
CA ILE A 317 2.82 34.40 24.72
C ILE A 317 3.62 34.71 25.99
N GLY A 318 3.71 33.77 26.94
CA GLY A 318 4.48 33.93 28.18
C GLY A 318 5.97 34.11 27.91
N TRP A 319 6.53 33.35 26.95
CA TRP A 319 7.91 33.46 26.52
C TRP A 319 8.22 34.84 25.92
N ILE A 320 7.35 35.33 25.02
CA ILE A 320 7.49 36.67 24.43
C ILE A 320 7.34 37.76 25.49
N ALA A 321 6.36 37.63 26.38
CA ALA A 321 6.15 38.59 27.45
C ALA A 321 7.37 38.66 28.37
N TRP A 322 7.94 37.52 28.77
CA TRP A 322 9.17 37.47 29.54
C TRP A 322 10.37 38.08 28.78
N ALA A 323 10.53 37.76 27.50
CA ALA A 323 11.63 38.25 26.69
C ALA A 323 11.61 39.79 26.49
N LEU A 324 10.41 40.39 26.39
CA LEU A 324 10.23 41.81 26.09
C LEU A 324 10.01 42.71 27.32
N THR A 325 9.55 42.18 28.44
CA THR A 325 9.27 42.97 29.65
C THR A 325 10.57 43.45 30.30
N PRO A 326 10.78 44.73 30.63
CA PRO A 326 12.00 45.22 31.31
C PRO A 326 12.19 44.71 32.76
N ASP A 327 13.43 44.68 33.25
CA ASP A 327 13.78 44.15 34.60
C ASP A 327 13.04 44.89 35.73
N GLU A 328 12.95 46.22 35.62
CA GLU A 328 12.28 47.10 36.60
C GLU A 328 10.82 46.67 36.87
N MET A 329 10.13 46.22 35.82
CA MET A 329 8.73 45.81 35.91
C MET A 329 8.60 44.43 36.56
N LEU A 330 9.52 43.51 36.27
CA LEU A 330 9.55 42.18 36.90
C LEU A 330 9.85 42.27 38.40
N GLU A 331 10.79 43.14 38.79
CA GLU A 331 11.11 43.40 40.19
C GLU A 331 9.94 44.06 40.94
N SER A 332 9.19 44.96 40.29
CA SER A 332 8.00 45.59 40.87
C SER A 332 6.86 44.60 41.18
N ILE A 333 6.79 43.51 40.41
CA ILE A 333 5.83 42.41 40.56
C ILE A 333 6.33 41.40 41.62
N GLY A 334 7.55 41.56 42.14
CA GLY A 334 8.15 40.70 43.17
C GLY A 334 8.85 39.47 42.62
N ILE A 335 9.13 39.41 41.32
CA ILE A 335 9.85 38.29 40.70
C ILE A 335 11.35 38.54 40.85
N ALA A 336 11.94 38.02 41.94
CA ALA A 336 13.33 38.25 42.30
C ALA A 336 14.34 37.37 41.53
N TRP A 337 13.87 36.35 40.81
CA TRP A 337 14.75 35.45 40.05
C TRP A 337 14.07 34.94 38.78
N TYR A 338 14.79 35.04 37.67
CA TYR A 338 14.44 34.48 36.36
C TYR A 338 15.73 34.12 35.59
N PRO A 339 15.67 33.21 34.60
CA PRO A 339 16.82 32.86 33.77
C PRO A 339 17.43 34.09 33.06
N ASN A 340 18.70 34.03 32.66
CA ASN A 340 19.31 35.11 31.89
C ASN A 340 18.51 35.37 30.58
N ARG A 341 18.25 36.64 30.24
CA ARG A 341 17.52 37.03 29.03
C ARG A 341 18.17 36.54 27.74
N GLU A 342 19.47 36.24 27.76
CA GLU A 342 20.18 35.68 26.61
C GLU A 342 19.58 34.35 26.13
N TRP A 343 18.96 33.59 27.03
CA TRP A 343 18.24 32.37 26.67
C TRP A 343 17.09 32.62 25.67
N ALA A 344 16.53 33.83 25.63
CA ALA A 344 15.49 34.22 24.67
C ALA A 344 15.92 34.04 23.20
N PHE A 345 17.20 34.30 22.89
CA PHE A 345 17.75 34.12 21.54
C PHE A 345 18.57 32.84 21.39
N LEU A 346 19.22 32.37 22.46
CA LEU A 346 20.02 31.15 22.43
C LEU A 346 19.15 29.93 22.12
N ILE A 347 17.96 29.80 22.71
CA ILE A 347 17.10 28.62 22.46
C ILE A 347 16.70 28.54 20.97
N PRO A 348 16.17 29.60 20.33
CA PRO A 348 15.91 29.58 18.88
C PRO A 348 17.16 29.33 18.03
N ALA A 349 18.29 29.95 18.37
CA ALA A 349 19.53 29.79 17.61
C ALA A 349 20.05 28.34 17.66
N TRP A 350 20.12 27.75 18.86
CA TRP A 350 20.54 26.36 19.05
C TRP A 350 19.55 25.37 18.43
N SER A 351 18.24 25.66 18.46
CA SER A 351 17.24 24.85 17.76
C SER A 351 17.50 24.81 16.25
N LEU A 352 17.87 25.95 15.65
CA LEU A 352 18.18 26.01 14.22
C LEU A 352 19.45 25.21 13.89
N PHE A 353 20.50 25.30 14.73
CA PHE A 353 21.69 24.47 14.59
C PHE A 353 21.38 22.98 14.76
N ALA A 354 20.51 22.61 15.70
CA ALA A 354 20.12 21.22 15.92
C ALA A 354 19.39 20.65 14.69
N VAL A 355 18.46 21.41 14.10
CA VAL A 355 17.78 21.01 12.86
C VAL A 355 18.79 20.81 11.73
N LEU A 356 19.71 21.76 11.52
CA LEU A 356 20.75 21.62 10.50
C LEU A 356 21.67 20.42 10.74
N ALA A 357 22.03 20.14 12.00
CA ALA A 357 22.85 18.98 12.36
C ALA A 357 22.13 17.65 12.10
N VAL A 358 20.81 17.58 12.35
CA VAL A 358 19.98 16.42 12.01
C VAL A 358 19.99 16.19 10.50
N TYR A 359 19.79 17.24 9.69
CA TYR A 359 19.87 17.13 8.24
C TYR A 359 21.25 16.72 7.73
N ALA A 360 22.32 17.30 8.27
CA ALA A 360 23.68 16.92 7.91
C ALA A 360 23.98 15.44 8.23
N THR A 361 23.49 14.96 9.39
CA THR A 361 23.60 13.55 9.80
C THR A 361 22.79 12.65 8.88
N PHE A 362 21.56 13.04 8.53
CA PHE A 362 20.70 12.31 7.59
C PHE A 362 21.35 12.19 6.21
N ILE A 363 21.88 13.29 5.66
CA ILE A 363 22.62 13.29 4.39
C ILE A 363 23.86 12.39 4.50
N GLY A 364 24.62 12.46 5.59
CA GLY A 364 25.79 11.61 5.80
C GLY A 364 25.45 10.13 5.89
N LEU A 365 24.35 9.77 6.55
CA LEU A 365 23.85 8.39 6.63
C LEU A 365 23.38 7.89 5.26
N ASN A 366 22.66 8.71 4.51
CA ASN A 366 22.22 8.37 3.16
C ASN A 366 23.40 8.23 2.20
N ALA A 367 24.40 9.12 2.27
CA ALA A 367 25.62 9.03 1.47
C ALA A 367 26.43 7.76 1.81
N ARG A 368 26.52 7.39 3.09
CA ARG A 368 27.15 6.13 3.51
C ARG A 368 26.40 4.89 2.99
N ASN A 369 25.07 4.98 2.91
CA ASN A 369 24.22 3.88 2.45
C ASN A 369 24.07 3.85 0.92
N THR A 370 24.66 4.81 0.19
CA THR A 370 24.64 4.83 -1.27
C THR A 370 25.82 3.99 -1.81
N PRO A 371 25.58 2.94 -2.62
CA PRO A 371 26.65 2.15 -3.24
C PRO A 371 27.46 2.97 -4.25
N GLU A 372 28.73 2.60 -4.47
CA GLU A 372 29.62 3.30 -5.41
C GLU A 372 29.08 3.25 -6.85
N LEU A 373 29.30 4.29 -7.65
CA LEU A 373 28.77 4.42 -9.02
C LEU A 373 29.21 3.30 -9.98
N GLU A 374 30.22 2.52 -9.58
CA GLU A 374 30.82 1.41 -10.31
C GLU A 374 30.29 0.02 -9.88
N GLU A 375 29.39 -0.04 -8.89
CA GLU A 375 28.81 -1.30 -8.44
C GLU A 375 27.77 -1.86 -9.44
N ILE A 376 27.90 -3.13 -9.78
CA ILE A 376 27.07 -3.82 -10.79
C ILE A 376 25.59 -3.89 -10.42
N SER A 377 25.25 -3.66 -9.15
CA SER A 377 23.89 -3.52 -8.62
C SER A 377 23.15 -2.30 -9.18
N ASN A 378 23.89 -1.28 -9.65
CA ASN A 378 23.33 -0.07 -10.27
C ASN A 378 22.94 -0.29 -11.76
N VAL A 379 23.28 -1.43 -12.37
CA VAL A 379 22.97 -1.74 -13.77
C VAL A 379 21.67 -2.54 -13.85
N THR A 380 20.52 -1.86 -13.97
CA THR A 380 19.24 -2.52 -14.25
C THR A 380 19.09 -2.78 -15.76
N GLY A 381 19.76 -3.81 -16.28
CA GLY A 381 19.59 -4.28 -17.67
C GLY A 381 18.42 -5.25 -17.78
N LYS A 382 17.23 -4.79 -18.17
CA LYS A 382 16.13 -5.69 -18.59
C LYS A 382 16.40 -6.21 -20.00
N SER A 383 17.11 -7.32 -20.13
CA SER A 383 17.16 -8.08 -21.40
C SER A 383 15.90 -8.94 -21.52
N HIS A 384 15.01 -8.55 -22.44
CA HIS A 384 13.87 -9.38 -22.86
C HIS A 384 14.38 -10.68 -23.51
N PRO A 385 13.92 -11.88 -23.08
CA PRO A 385 14.20 -13.10 -23.83
C PRO A 385 13.33 -13.09 -25.10
N HIS A 386 13.97 -13.08 -26.26
CA HIS A 386 13.29 -13.29 -27.54
C HIS A 386 12.91 -14.78 -27.62
N ALA A 387 11.61 -15.07 -27.71
CA ALA A 387 11.11 -16.42 -27.92
C ALA A 387 11.56 -16.95 -29.29
N GLU A 388 12.23 -18.10 -29.32
CA GLU A 388 12.50 -18.85 -30.55
C GLU A 388 11.21 -19.53 -31.04
N ASP A 389 10.85 -19.27 -32.30
CA ASP A 389 9.71 -19.86 -33.00
C ASP A 389 10.13 -21.20 -33.65
N PRO A 390 9.38 -22.31 -33.48
CA PRO A 390 9.80 -23.62 -33.95
C PRO A 390 9.23 -23.90 -35.34
N GLN A 391 9.94 -23.54 -36.42
CA GLN A 391 9.76 -24.17 -37.73
C GLN A 391 10.85 -23.77 -38.74
N SER A 392 11.84 -24.64 -38.92
CA SER A 392 12.48 -24.86 -40.24
C SER A 392 13.39 -26.09 -40.19
N THR A 393 12.78 -27.27 -40.27
CA THR A 393 13.52 -28.48 -40.65
C THR A 393 13.53 -28.54 -42.17
N ARG A 394 14.65 -28.17 -42.80
CA ARG A 394 14.89 -28.49 -44.21
C ARG A 394 16.15 -29.33 -44.35
N THR A 395 15.88 -30.59 -44.65
CA THR A 395 16.69 -31.70 -45.12
C THR A 395 17.93 -31.29 -45.93
N THR A 396 19.09 -31.81 -45.56
CA THR A 396 20.11 -32.21 -46.54
C THR A 396 20.75 -33.51 -46.08
N THR A 397 20.54 -34.53 -46.89
CA THR A 397 21.15 -35.86 -46.90
C THR A 397 22.67 -35.80 -47.11
N GLU A 398 23.45 -36.57 -46.35
CA GLU A 398 24.23 -37.71 -46.85
C GLU A 398 25.12 -38.34 -45.74
N THR A 399 24.91 -39.65 -45.56
CA THR A 399 25.94 -40.72 -45.49
C THR A 399 27.06 -40.60 -44.46
N ASP A 400 26.95 -41.30 -43.32
CA ASP A 400 27.54 -42.63 -43.15
C ASP A 400 27.23 -43.18 -41.76
N ALA A 401 26.73 -44.42 -41.73
CA ALA A 401 26.48 -45.17 -40.51
C ALA A 401 27.41 -46.37 -40.48
N THR A 402 28.31 -46.46 -39.49
CA THR A 402 28.81 -47.74 -39.00
C THR A 402 29.51 -47.60 -37.64
N LEU A 403 29.21 -48.56 -36.75
CA LEU A 403 29.96 -49.04 -35.58
C LEU A 403 29.69 -48.45 -34.16
N LEU A 404 28.70 -49.09 -33.52
CA LEU A 404 28.82 -49.91 -32.29
C LEU A 404 29.57 -49.40 -31.03
N ARG A 405 28.80 -49.48 -29.93
CA ARG A 405 29.12 -49.94 -28.55
C ARG A 405 29.36 -48.90 -27.43
N ASN A 406 28.42 -48.93 -26.48
CA ASN A 406 28.54 -48.88 -25.01
C ASN A 406 29.87 -48.41 -24.39
N VAL A 407 29.83 -47.28 -23.65
CA VAL A 407 30.45 -47.11 -22.32
C VAL A 407 29.64 -46.03 -21.55
N GLY A 408 29.35 -46.27 -20.27
CA GLY A 408 28.57 -45.37 -19.40
C GLY A 408 29.23 -44.03 -19.08
N PRO A 409 28.54 -43.10 -18.40
CA PRO A 409 29.09 -41.77 -18.14
C PRO A 409 30.12 -41.84 -17.00
N LYS A 410 31.40 -41.72 -17.36
CA LYS A 410 32.44 -41.20 -16.46
C LYS A 410 32.56 -39.70 -16.68
N THR A 411 32.62 -39.01 -15.57
CA THR A 411 32.91 -37.59 -15.36
C THR A 411 34.07 -37.08 -16.22
N ASP A 412 33.90 -35.94 -16.88
CA ASP A 412 35.01 -35.05 -17.19
C ASP A 412 34.64 -33.60 -16.91
N SER A 413 35.52 -32.99 -16.13
CA SER A 413 35.46 -31.64 -15.63
C SER A 413 36.16 -30.74 -16.66
N ALA A 414 35.41 -29.92 -17.40
CA ALA A 414 35.98 -28.86 -18.22
C ALA A 414 34.92 -27.79 -18.53
N GLN A 415 34.59 -26.96 -17.53
CA GLN A 415 34.08 -25.63 -17.80
C GLN A 415 35.27 -24.69 -17.94
N ASN A 416 35.44 -24.13 -19.14
CA ASN A 416 36.38 -23.05 -19.44
C ASN A 416 36.03 -21.82 -18.60
N VAL A 417 36.74 -21.64 -17.49
CA VAL A 417 36.78 -20.38 -16.74
C VAL A 417 37.91 -19.54 -17.32
N TYR A 418 37.60 -18.53 -18.13
CA TYR A 418 38.57 -17.48 -18.43
C TYR A 418 38.74 -16.60 -17.18
N ARG A 419 39.87 -16.75 -16.47
CA ARG A 419 40.32 -15.78 -15.48
C ARG A 419 41.04 -14.65 -16.21
N ILE A 420 40.50 -13.45 -16.18
CA ILE A 420 41.21 -12.24 -16.59
C ILE A 420 41.84 -11.66 -15.31
N SER A 421 43.17 -11.62 -15.23
CA SER A 421 43.89 -10.87 -14.20
C SER A 421 44.03 -9.42 -14.65
N ILE A 422 43.52 -8.47 -13.85
CA ILE A 422 43.69 -7.03 -14.06
C ILE A 422 45.05 -6.63 -13.47
N ASP A 423 46.15 -7.04 -14.10
CA ASP A 423 47.50 -6.60 -13.72
C ASP A 423 48.34 -6.19 -14.94
N GLN A 424 47.73 -5.90 -16.09
CA GLN A 424 48.43 -5.30 -17.22
C GLN A 424 47.58 -4.21 -17.87
N GLU A 425 47.86 -2.96 -17.48
CA GLU A 425 47.49 -1.77 -18.25
C GLU A 425 48.07 -1.85 -19.66
N LYS A 426 47.20 -1.92 -20.67
CA LYS A 426 47.39 -1.21 -21.94
C LYS A 426 46.04 -0.96 -22.61
N HIS A 427 45.76 0.31 -22.84
CA HIS A 427 44.51 0.81 -23.41
C HIS A 427 44.19 0.18 -24.77
N LEU A 428 42.94 -0.24 -24.95
CA LEU A 428 42.37 -0.84 -26.16
C LEU A 428 42.35 0.10 -27.39
N PHE A 429 42.70 1.37 -27.21
CA PHE A 429 42.75 2.37 -28.30
C PHE A 429 44.13 2.51 -28.97
N ASP A 430 45.16 1.83 -28.46
CA ASP A 430 46.53 1.92 -29.02
C ASP A 430 46.90 0.75 -29.96
N ASP A 431 46.02 -0.25 -30.14
CA ASP A 431 46.32 -1.45 -30.92
C ASP A 431 45.46 -1.52 -32.20
N ARG A 432 45.94 -0.87 -33.28
CA ARG A 432 45.23 -0.75 -34.57
C ARG A 432 44.91 -2.10 -35.23
N ASP A 433 45.67 -3.15 -34.90
CA ASP A 433 45.48 -4.48 -35.51
C ASP A 433 44.28 -5.22 -34.87
N LYS A 434 43.98 -5.02 -33.59
CA LYS A 434 42.79 -5.57 -32.93
C LYS A 434 41.50 -4.81 -33.25
N LEU A 435 41.60 -3.53 -33.59
CA LEU A 435 40.46 -2.73 -34.03
C LEU A 435 39.98 -3.16 -35.44
N GLY A 436 40.87 -3.71 -36.26
CA GLY A 436 40.57 -4.19 -37.62
C GLY A 436 39.74 -5.47 -37.65
N GLU A 437 40.00 -6.43 -36.75
CA GLU A 437 39.21 -7.66 -36.66
C GLU A 437 37.80 -7.43 -36.11
N SER A 438 37.63 -6.52 -35.14
CA SER A 438 36.31 -6.25 -34.54
C SER A 438 35.35 -5.46 -35.44
N LEU A 439 35.86 -4.83 -36.51
CA LEU A 439 35.04 -4.04 -37.46
C LEU A 439 34.52 -4.86 -38.64
N HIS A 440 34.98 -6.11 -38.82
CA HIS A 440 34.61 -6.92 -39.97
C HIS A 440 33.26 -7.67 -39.80
N ASP A 441 32.74 -7.76 -38.57
CA ASP A 441 31.50 -8.49 -38.26
C ASP A 441 30.22 -7.62 -38.30
N ILE A 442 30.34 -6.32 -38.60
CA ILE A 442 29.19 -5.38 -38.59
C ILE A 442 28.53 -5.22 -39.98
N TYR A 443 29.12 -5.71 -41.06
CA TYR A 443 28.68 -5.37 -42.44
C TYR A 443 28.09 -6.49 -43.31
N ASP A 444 27.86 -7.70 -42.81
CA ASP A 444 27.17 -8.76 -43.57
C ASP A 444 25.72 -8.96 -43.09
N LEU A 445 24.83 -8.04 -43.50
CA LEU A 445 23.38 -8.26 -43.51
C LEU A 445 22.85 -8.29 -44.95
N PRO A 446 21.96 -9.23 -45.31
CA PRO A 446 21.43 -9.35 -46.68
C PRO A 446 20.51 -8.17 -47.07
N PRO A 447 20.40 -7.84 -48.37
CA PRO A 447 19.91 -6.54 -48.86
C PRO A 447 18.38 -6.38 -48.91
N THR A 448 17.63 -6.75 -47.87
CA THR A 448 16.15 -6.60 -47.85
C THR A 448 15.58 -5.72 -46.74
N TYR A 449 16.42 -5.09 -45.90
CA TYR A 449 15.96 -4.21 -44.82
C TYR A 449 16.32 -2.73 -45.02
N VAL A 450 16.08 -2.19 -46.21
CA VAL A 450 16.10 -0.73 -46.44
C VAL A 450 14.86 -0.28 -47.19
N SER A 451 13.95 0.41 -46.49
CA SER A 451 12.87 1.25 -47.05
C SER A 451 12.31 2.14 -45.93
N ARG A 452 12.95 3.27 -45.61
CA ARG A 452 12.56 4.66 -46.00
C ARG A 452 11.05 4.91 -46.10
N GLN A 453 10.52 5.76 -45.20
CA GLN A 453 10.06 7.11 -45.56
C GLN A 453 9.73 7.93 -44.30
N MET A 454 10.58 8.93 -44.01
CA MET A 454 10.15 10.16 -43.36
C MET A 454 9.59 11.09 -44.44
N HIS A 455 8.40 11.64 -44.21
CA HIS A 455 7.94 12.87 -44.84
C HIS A 455 7.44 13.80 -43.74
N LEU A 456 8.18 14.89 -43.53
CA LEU A 456 7.68 16.11 -42.90
C LEU A 456 7.58 17.15 -44.02
N SER A 457 6.35 17.58 -44.27
CA SER A 457 5.98 18.92 -44.75
C SER A 457 4.62 19.25 -44.17
#